data_AF-A0A9W5Z411-F1
#
_entry.id   AF-A0A9W5Z411-F1
#
_cell.length_a   1.000
_cell.length_b   1.000
_cell.length_c   1.000
_cell.angle_alpha   90.00
_cell.angle_beta   90.00
_cell.angle_gamma   90.00
#
_symmetry.space_group_name_H-M   'P 1'
#
loop_
_entity.id
_entity.type
_entity.pdbx_description
1 polymer ?
#
loop_
_entity_poly.entity_id
_entity_poly.type
_entity_poly.pdbx_seq_one_letter_code
_entity_poly.pdbx_strand_id
1 'polypeptide(L)'
;VVEKVLDQTSGAVSVVTPEAPKQLTGTIRVEFSNVGTSHGDDKDVAYVWSRMMSRGLGEGWLKPHPHEVIPGGLEGVATALNNLKAGKASAVKYVLRIA
;
A
#
# COMPACT_ATOMS: atom_id res chain seq x y z
N VAL A 1 -12.88 14.42 -6.35
CA VAL A 1 -11.49 14.80 -6.75
C VAL A 1 -10.94 13.79 -7.74
N VAL A 2 -10.95 12.49 -7.42
CA VAL A 2 -10.49 11.43 -8.35
C VAL A 2 -11.25 11.43 -9.68
N GLU A 3 -12.58 11.60 -9.68
CA GLU A 3 -13.37 11.70 -10.92
C GLU A 3 -12.92 12.84 -11.83
N LYS A 4 -12.33 13.93 -11.32
CA LYS A 4 -11.91 15.07 -12.15
C LYS A 4 -10.61 14.82 -12.93
N VAL A 5 -9.88 13.75 -12.61
CA VAL A 5 -8.58 13.43 -13.20
C VAL A 5 -8.58 12.15 -14.04
N LEU A 6 -9.67 11.36 -13.96
CA LEU A 6 -9.84 10.15 -14.74
C LEU A 6 -10.65 10.43 -16.02
N ASP A 7 -10.39 9.65 -17.06
CA ASP A 7 -11.20 9.68 -18.28
C ASP A 7 -12.64 9.28 -17.98
N GLN A 8 -13.60 10.11 -18.37
CA GLN A 8 -15.02 9.91 -18.01
C GLN A 8 -15.67 8.74 -18.77
N THR A 9 -15.10 8.33 -19.90
CA THR A 9 -15.67 7.33 -20.82
C THR A 9 -15.06 5.94 -20.68
N SER A 10 -13.79 5.86 -20.27
CA SER A 10 -12.99 4.64 -20.28
C SER A 10 -12.09 4.46 -19.05
N GLY A 11 -12.09 5.45 -18.13
CA GLY A 11 -11.27 5.44 -16.94
C GLY A 11 -11.57 4.26 -16.01
N ALA A 12 -10.57 3.90 -15.20
CA ALA A 12 -10.71 2.89 -14.17
C ALA A 12 -10.01 3.33 -12.89
N VAL A 13 -10.55 2.92 -11.75
CA VAL A 13 -9.94 3.09 -10.43
C VAL A 13 -9.99 1.78 -9.68
N SER A 14 -8.88 1.45 -9.01
CA SER A 14 -8.87 0.39 -8.00
C SER A 14 -8.98 1.04 -6.62
N VAL A 15 -9.96 0.60 -5.84
CA VAL A 15 -10.25 1.14 -4.52
C VAL A 15 -10.02 0.07 -3.47
N VAL A 16 -9.15 0.40 -2.51
CA VAL A 16 -8.77 -0.47 -1.41
C VAL A 16 -9.21 0.20 -0.10
N THR A 17 -10.50 0.08 0.19
CA THR A 17 -11.16 0.66 1.37
C THR A 17 -11.92 -0.42 2.14
N PRO A 18 -12.16 -0.25 3.46
CA PRO A 18 -12.90 -1.23 4.26
C PRO A 18 -14.37 -1.34 3.85
N GLU A 19 -14.91 -0.34 3.16
CA GLU A 19 -16.27 -0.33 2.62
C GLU A 19 -16.22 -0.14 1.11
N ALA A 20 -17.15 -0.81 0.41
CA ALA A 20 -17.32 -0.63 -1.02
C ALA A 20 -17.67 0.85 -1.30
N PRO A 21 -16.91 1.55 -2.15
CA PRO A 21 -17.25 2.92 -2.49
C PRO A 21 -18.62 2.94 -3.17
N LYS A 22 -19.39 4.01 -2.95
CA LYS A 22 -20.53 4.31 -3.82
C LYS A 22 -19.99 4.36 -5.25
N GLN A 23 -20.71 3.74 -6.19
CA GLN A 23 -20.36 3.78 -7.61
C GLN A 23 -20.02 5.22 -8.01
N LEU A 24 -18.83 5.40 -8.57
CA LEU A 24 -18.45 6.69 -9.14
C LEU A 24 -19.37 6.99 -10.32
N THR A 25 -19.57 8.27 -10.60
CA THR A 25 -20.46 8.71 -11.66
C THR A 25 -19.95 8.30 -13.05
N GLY A 26 -20.88 8.06 -13.98
CA GLY A 26 -20.57 7.80 -15.39
C GLY A 26 -20.13 6.35 -15.68
N THR A 27 -19.20 6.21 -16.64
CA THR A 27 -18.68 4.93 -17.15
C THR A 27 -17.32 4.54 -16.56
N ILE A 28 -16.88 5.23 -15.50
CA ILE A 28 -15.61 4.93 -14.81
C ILE A 28 -15.75 3.58 -14.11
N ARG A 29 -14.88 2.64 -14.47
CA ARG A 29 -14.85 1.31 -13.84
C ARG A 29 -14.26 1.40 -12.44
N VAL A 30 -14.93 0.77 -11.49
CA VAL A 30 -14.46 0.70 -10.10
C VAL A 30 -14.17 -0.75 -9.78
N GLU A 31 -12.89 -1.06 -9.64
CA GLU A 31 -12.42 -2.35 -9.13
C GLU A 31 -12.28 -2.22 -7.62
N PHE A 32 -13.09 -2.97 -6.87
CA PHE A 32 -13.06 -2.93 -5.42
C PHE A 32 -12.29 -4.12 -4.85
N SER A 33 -11.38 -3.86 -3.92
CA SER A 33 -10.67 -4.89 -3.17
C SER A 33 -10.74 -4.60 -1.69
N ASN A 34 -11.40 -5.46 -0.92
CA ASN A 34 -11.49 -5.35 0.52
C ASN A 34 -10.37 -6.16 1.19
N VAL A 35 -9.31 -5.50 1.66
CA VAL A 35 -8.22 -6.20 2.38
C VAL A 35 -8.72 -6.82 3.68
N GLY A 36 -9.81 -6.32 4.28
CA GLY A 36 -10.38 -6.87 5.51
C GLY A 36 -10.77 -8.35 5.40
N THR A 37 -11.08 -8.86 4.20
CA THR A 37 -11.39 -10.29 3.99
C THR A 37 -10.21 -11.20 4.32
N SER A 38 -8.97 -10.68 4.33
CA SER A 38 -7.78 -11.42 4.78
C SER A 38 -7.84 -11.86 6.23
N HIS A 39 -8.74 -11.25 7.02
CA HIS A 39 -9.00 -11.61 8.42
C HIS A 39 -10.26 -12.48 8.58
N GLY A 40 -10.93 -12.85 7.49
CA GLY A 40 -12.18 -13.61 7.46
C GLY A 40 -12.20 -14.63 6.31
N ASP A 41 -13.05 -14.41 5.31
CA ASP A 41 -13.30 -15.36 4.22
C ASP A 41 -12.04 -15.76 3.44
N ASP A 42 -11.10 -14.82 3.23
CA ASP A 42 -9.85 -15.05 2.49
C ASP A 42 -8.66 -15.37 3.41
N LYS A 43 -8.89 -15.69 4.68
CA LYS A 43 -7.82 -15.90 5.68
C LYS A 43 -6.81 -16.97 5.27
N ASP A 44 -7.24 -18.02 4.59
CA ASP A 44 -6.37 -19.14 4.22
C ASP A 44 -5.44 -18.74 3.06
N VAL A 45 -5.96 -17.95 2.11
CA VAL A 45 -5.16 -17.34 1.04
C VAL A 45 -4.14 -16.37 1.64
N ALA A 46 -4.58 -15.47 2.52
CA ALA A 46 -3.69 -14.54 3.21
C ALA A 46 -2.61 -15.24 4.05
N TYR A 47 -2.97 -16.35 4.71
CA TYR A 47 -2.06 -17.19 5.49
C TYR A 47 -0.93 -17.77 4.63
N VAL A 48 -1.25 -18.28 3.45
CA VAL A 48 -0.25 -18.86 2.53
C VAL A 48 0.62 -17.76 1.93
N TRP A 49 0.01 -16.68 1.42
CA TRP A 49 0.73 -15.60 0.75
C TRP A 49 1.69 -14.85 1.67
N SER A 50 1.27 -14.51 2.88
CA SER A 50 2.13 -13.82 3.86
C SER A 50 3.39 -14.64 4.21
N ARG A 51 3.24 -15.97 4.37
CA ARG A 51 4.37 -16.87 4.62
C ARG A 51 5.28 -17.02 3.42
N MET A 52 4.72 -17.17 2.23
CA MET A 52 5.51 -17.29 1.00
C MET A 52 6.38 -16.03 0.80
N MET A 53 5.82 -14.83 0.95
CA MET A 53 6.58 -13.59 0.84
C MET A 53 7.64 -13.46 1.94
N SER A 54 7.30 -13.78 3.19
CA SER A 54 8.26 -13.75 4.31
C SER A 54 9.41 -14.71 4.09
N ARG A 55 9.11 -15.92 3.60
CA ARG A 55 10.10 -16.91 3.20
C ARG A 55 10.95 -16.40 2.04
N GLY A 56 10.36 -15.73 1.06
CA GLY A 56 11.11 -15.14 -0.04
C GLY A 56 12.07 -14.05 0.35
N LEU A 57 11.70 -13.22 1.33
CA LEU A 57 12.60 -12.24 1.91
C LEU A 57 13.74 -12.91 2.68
N GLY A 58 13.44 -13.97 3.44
CA GLY A 58 14.43 -14.72 4.21
C GLY A 58 15.41 -15.53 3.36
N GLU A 59 14.93 -16.15 2.29
CA GLU A 59 15.74 -16.94 1.33
C GLU A 59 16.40 -16.05 0.25
N GLY A 60 15.97 -14.79 0.12
CA GLY A 60 16.57 -13.80 -0.76
C GLY A 60 16.12 -13.84 -2.22
N TRP A 61 15.19 -14.72 -2.60
CA TRP A 61 14.59 -14.70 -3.96
C TRP A 61 13.62 -13.52 -4.14
N LEU A 62 13.03 -13.02 -3.05
CA LEU A 62 12.33 -11.75 -3.01
C LEU A 62 13.24 -10.72 -2.35
N LYS A 63 13.58 -9.65 -3.07
CA LYS A 63 14.38 -8.55 -2.51
C LYS A 63 13.46 -7.49 -1.92
N PRO A 64 13.78 -6.91 -0.75
CA PRO A 64 13.05 -5.77 -0.25
C PRO A 64 13.22 -4.58 -1.20
N HIS A 65 12.23 -3.69 -1.20
CA HIS A 65 12.37 -2.41 -1.89
C HIS A 65 13.58 -1.63 -1.33
N PRO A 66 14.31 -0.86 -2.16
CA PRO A 66 15.31 0.08 -1.67
C PRO A 66 14.77 0.92 -0.52
N HIS A 67 15.53 1.03 0.56
CA HIS A 67 15.09 1.70 1.77
C HIS A 67 16.23 2.46 2.46
N GLU A 68 15.83 3.52 3.16
CA GLU A 68 16.69 4.34 4.00
C GLU A 68 16.23 4.21 5.45
N VAL A 69 17.15 3.94 6.36
CA VAL A 69 16.84 3.87 7.79
C VAL A 69 16.92 5.28 8.37
N ILE A 70 15.80 5.79 8.86
CA ILE A 70 15.74 7.09 9.53
C ILE A 70 16.28 6.96 10.96
N PRO A 71 17.25 7.80 11.37
CA PRO A 71 17.80 7.76 12.72
C PRO A 71 16.78 8.24 13.77
N GLY A 72 17.02 7.91 15.04
CA GLY A 72 16.21 8.39 16.17
C GLY A 72 15.05 7.47 16.62
N GLY A 73 14.97 6.26 16.07
CA GLY A 73 13.94 5.29 16.47
C GLY A 73 12.52 5.81 16.24
N LEU A 74 11.66 5.74 17.26
CA LEU A 74 10.28 6.21 17.16
C LEU A 74 10.17 7.73 16.89
N GLU A 75 11.13 8.53 17.39
CA GLU A 75 11.13 9.98 17.16
C GLU A 75 11.34 10.33 15.67
N GLY A 76 11.94 9.41 14.91
CA GLY A 76 12.16 9.57 13.47
C GLY A 76 10.88 9.59 12.62
N VAL A 77 9.71 9.19 13.18
CA VAL A 77 8.45 9.11 12.41
C VAL A 77 8.07 10.46 11.83
N ALA A 78 8.17 11.53 12.62
CA ALA A 78 7.84 12.88 12.17
C ALA A 78 8.73 13.29 10.98
N THR A 79 10.02 12.99 11.03
CA THR A 79 10.98 13.26 9.95
C THR A 79 10.62 12.49 8.68
N ALA A 80 10.36 11.18 8.79
CA ALA A 80 9.99 10.34 7.66
C ALA A 80 8.71 10.84 6.96
N LEU A 81 7.67 11.14 7.73
CA LEU A 81 6.39 11.63 7.21
C LEU A 81 6.52 13.02 6.58
N ASN A 82 7.26 13.94 7.19
CA ASN A 82 7.51 15.27 6.62
C ASN A 82 8.29 15.18 5.30
N ASN A 83 9.26 14.28 5.19
CA ASN A 83 9.99 14.06 3.94
C ASN A 83 9.10 13.47 2.85
N LEU A 84 8.20 12.53 3.18
CA LEU A 84 7.19 12.01 2.24
C LEU A 84 6.26 13.12 1.75
N LYS A 85 5.73 13.93 2.68
CA LYS A 85 4.86 15.07 2.36
C LYS A 85 5.56 16.09 1.46
N ALA A 86 6.85 16.33 1.70
CA ALA A 86 7.67 17.23 0.90
C ALA A 86 8.16 16.62 -0.43
N GLY A 87 7.76 15.38 -0.76
CA GLY A 87 8.14 14.72 -2.02
C GLY A 87 9.62 14.34 -2.12
N LYS A 88 10.32 14.20 -0.98
CA LYS A 88 11.77 13.90 -0.97
C LYS A 88 12.10 12.43 -1.24
N ALA A 89 11.14 11.53 -1.05
CA ALA A 89 11.34 10.11 -1.36
C ALA A 89 11.19 9.88 -2.87
N SER A 90 12.24 9.35 -3.50
CA SER A 90 12.22 8.91 -4.89
C SER A 90 12.70 7.47 -4.96
N ALA A 91 11.82 6.55 -5.36
CA ALA A 91 12.11 5.11 -5.45
C ALA A 91 12.75 4.50 -4.17
N VAL A 92 12.44 5.05 -2.99
CA VAL A 92 12.91 4.56 -1.69
C VAL A 92 11.78 4.50 -0.67
N LYS A 93 11.90 3.60 0.30
CA LYS A 93 11.06 3.55 1.50
C LYS A 93 11.84 4.03 2.71
N TYR A 94 11.26 4.91 3.52
CA TYR A 94 11.80 5.22 4.84
C TYR A 94 11.42 4.13 5.84
N VAL A 95 12.41 3.60 6.56
CA VAL A 95 12.25 2.56 7.58
C VAL A 95 12.76 3.10 8.91
N LEU A 96 12.10 2.71 10.01
CA LEU A 96 12.49 3.10 11.35
C LEU A 96 12.78 1.85 12.16
N ARG A 97 13.92 1.84 12.86
CA ARG A 97 14.28 0.77 13.79
C ARG A 97 13.90 1.20 15.19
N ILE A 98 12.90 0.54 15.76
CA ILE A 98 12.49 0.71 17.16
C ILE A 98 13.24 -0.33 17.99
N ALA A 99 13.86 0.09 19.09
CA ALA A 99 14.56 -0.78 20.04
C ALA A 99 13.60 -1.41 21.04
#